data_AF-A0A4Y2QSG1-F1
#
_entry.id   AF-A0A4Y2QSG1-F1
#
_cell.length_a   1.000
_cell.length_b   1.000
_cell.length_c   1.000
_cell.angle_alpha   90.00
_cell.angle_beta   90.00
_cell.angle_gamma   90.00
#
_symmetry.space_group_name_H-M   'P 1'
#
loop_
_entity.id
_entity.type
_entity.pdbx_description
1 polymer ?
#
loop_
_entity_poly.entity_id
_entity_poly.type
_entity_poly.pdbx_seq_one_letter_code
_entity_poly.pdbx_strand_id
1 'polypeptide(L)'
;MYENPMGRVKADMKTFDTHHLITCRGGFHLVKSHYKRCFPCLPGYYSEPNSINCSLCNIGYYQEHYGKHECDKCDEGRTTETMGAKTKEECVSQANTGIFNTFKKGIAALFRG
;
A
#
# COMPACT_ATOMS: atom_id res chain seq x y z
N MET A 1 -3.81 -44.00 29.92
CA MET A 1 -4.81 -43.15 29.26
C MET A 1 -4.74 -41.79 29.92
N TYR A 2 -4.10 -40.82 29.28
CA TYR A 2 -4.14 -39.42 29.68
C TYR A 2 -4.20 -38.58 28.41
N GLU A 3 -5.40 -38.13 28.07
CA GLU A 3 -5.63 -37.11 27.07
C GLU A 3 -5.30 -35.74 27.69
N ASN A 4 -4.55 -34.91 26.96
CA ASN A 4 -4.22 -33.55 27.39
C ASN A 4 -5.12 -32.55 26.60
N PRO A 5 -5.85 -31.62 27.25
CA PRO A 5 -7.04 -30.97 26.67
C PRO A 5 -6.77 -29.71 25.84
N MET A 6 -5.56 -29.52 25.31
CA MET A 6 -5.25 -28.37 24.45
C MET A 6 -4.35 -28.80 23.30
N GLY A 7 -5.00 -29.14 22.17
CA GLY A 7 -4.39 -29.54 20.91
C GLY A 7 -3.47 -28.46 20.31
N ARG A 8 -2.29 -28.30 20.88
CA ARG A 8 -1.20 -27.53 20.28
C ARG A 8 -0.30 -28.51 19.53
N VAL A 9 -0.52 -28.61 18.22
CA VAL A 9 0.39 -29.29 17.31
C VAL A 9 1.76 -28.61 17.43
N LYS A 10 2.77 -29.36 17.90
CA LYS A 10 4.17 -28.94 17.72
C LYS A 10 4.48 -29.10 16.24
N ALA A 11 4.62 -27.99 15.52
CA ALA A 11 5.09 -28.03 14.15
C ALA A 11 6.61 -28.28 14.17
N ASP A 12 7.00 -29.54 13.97
CA ASP A 12 8.39 -29.89 13.65
C ASP A 12 8.69 -29.39 12.23
N MET A 13 9.69 -28.51 12.12
CA MET A 13 9.98 -27.68 10.93
C MET A 13 10.49 -28.46 9.69
N LYS A 14 10.41 -29.80 9.70
CA LYS A 14 11.01 -30.66 8.67
C LYS A 14 10.03 -31.54 7.88
N THR A 15 8.72 -31.47 8.13
CA THR A 15 7.74 -32.38 7.47
C THR A 15 6.58 -31.64 6.79
N PHE A 16 6.77 -30.38 6.41
CA PHE A 16 5.81 -29.62 5.64
C PHE A 16 6.41 -29.30 4.28
N ASP A 17 6.04 -30.08 3.27
CA ASP A 17 6.22 -29.70 1.87
C ASP A 17 5.26 -28.53 1.57
N THR A 18 5.60 -27.33 2.03
CA THR A 18 4.84 -26.09 1.77
C THR A 18 5.23 -25.50 0.43
N HIS A 19 4.93 -26.20 -0.66
CA HIS A 19 4.78 -25.53 -1.94
C HIS A 19 3.40 -24.86 -1.98
N HIS A 20 3.41 -23.53 -1.79
CA HIS A 20 2.42 -22.58 -2.32
C HIS A 20 1.00 -22.68 -1.72
N LEU A 21 0.61 -21.84 -0.78
CA LEU A 21 0.16 -20.48 -1.07
C LEU A 21 0.38 -19.60 0.17
N ILE A 22 1.43 -18.78 0.17
CA ILE A 22 1.51 -17.68 1.14
C ILE A 22 0.74 -16.52 0.53
N THR A 23 -0.53 -16.41 0.89
CA THR A 23 -1.35 -15.23 0.61
C THR A 23 -1.21 -14.26 1.78
N CYS A 24 -0.89 -13.01 1.49
CA CYS A 24 -0.90 -11.97 2.51
C CYS A 24 -2.33 -11.47 2.69
N ARG A 25 -2.68 -11.14 3.93
CA ARG A 25 -3.89 -10.36 4.20
C ARG A 25 -3.76 -9.00 3.50
N GLY A 26 -4.88 -8.43 3.08
CA GLY A 26 -4.92 -7.07 2.56
C GLY A 26 -4.16 -6.10 3.47
N GLY A 27 -3.44 -5.19 2.83
CA GLY A 27 -2.50 -4.26 3.45
C GLY A 27 -1.10 -4.82 3.67
N PHE A 28 -0.81 -6.05 3.29
CA PHE A 28 0.53 -6.64 3.41
C PHE A 28 1.03 -7.17 2.08
N HIS A 29 2.35 -7.10 1.85
CA HIS A 29 3.01 -7.65 0.67
C HIS A 29 4.01 -8.74 1.04
N LEU A 30 4.27 -9.64 0.10
CA LEU A 30 5.21 -10.73 0.25
C LEU A 30 6.64 -10.25 -0.03
N VAL A 31 7.55 -10.43 0.91
CA VAL A 31 8.98 -10.24 0.69
C VAL A 31 9.63 -11.61 0.42
N LYS A 32 10.22 -11.76 -0.78
CA LYS A 32 10.94 -12.97 -1.20
C LYS A 32 12.34 -12.99 -0.57
N SER A 33 12.42 -13.38 0.70
CA SER A 33 13.67 -13.67 1.43
C SER A 33 13.82 -15.17 1.70
N HIS A 34 14.92 -15.58 2.37
CA HIS A 34 15.10 -16.95 2.87
C HIS A 34 13.92 -17.43 3.73
N TYR A 35 13.22 -16.48 4.36
CA TYR A 35 11.92 -16.71 5.00
C TYR A 35 10.85 -15.87 4.29
N LYS A 36 9.93 -16.52 3.57
CA LYS A 36 8.77 -15.85 2.94
C LYS A 36 7.88 -15.27 4.04
N ARG A 37 7.82 -13.93 4.16
CA ARG A 37 7.05 -13.23 5.19
C ARG A 37 6.25 -12.08 4.58
N CYS A 38 5.11 -11.76 5.20
CA CYS A 38 4.26 -10.63 4.84
C CYS A 38 4.68 -9.40 5.64
N PHE A 39 4.87 -8.27 4.96
CA PHE A 39 5.21 -6.97 5.55
C PHE A 39 4.12 -5.95 5.24
N PRO A 40 3.82 -5.02 6.15
CA PRO A 40 2.77 -4.04 5.93
C PRO A 40 3.15 -3.09 4.79
N CYS A 41 2.16 -2.70 3.99
CA CYS A 41 2.33 -1.63 3.00
C CYS A 41 2.68 -0.32 3.69
N LEU A 42 3.56 0.45 3.06
CA LEU A 42 3.98 1.76 3.52
C LEU A 42 2.85 2.79 3.30
N PRO A 43 2.86 3.93 4.01
CA PRO A 43 2.02 5.08 3.68
C PRO A 43 2.14 5.47 2.21
N GLY A 44 1.00 5.82 1.60
CA GLY A 44 0.84 6.03 0.16
C GLY A 44 0.60 4.74 -0.64
N TYR A 45 0.56 3.58 0.00
CA TYR A 45 0.32 2.30 -0.64
C TYR A 45 -0.78 1.50 0.06
N TYR A 46 -1.42 0.63 -0.71
CA TYR A 46 -2.42 -0.32 -0.24
C TYR A 46 -2.21 -1.70 -0.86
N SER A 47 -2.87 -2.72 -0.33
CA SER A 47 -2.88 -4.03 -0.97
C SER A 47 -4.21 -4.73 -0.73
N GLU A 48 -4.84 -5.22 -1.78
CA GLU A 48 -6.08 -5.99 -1.64
C GLU A 48 -5.81 -7.37 -1.01
N PRO A 49 -6.81 -8.01 -0.39
CA PRO A 49 -6.69 -9.39 0.06
C PRO A 49 -6.18 -10.31 -1.07
N ASN A 50 -5.25 -11.21 -0.76
CA ASN A 50 -4.60 -12.13 -1.70
C ASN A 50 -3.64 -11.47 -2.72
N SER A 51 -3.44 -10.15 -2.68
CA SER A 51 -2.33 -9.55 -3.38
C SER A 51 -1.01 -9.83 -2.64
N ILE A 52 0.05 -10.04 -3.41
CA ILE A 52 1.41 -10.22 -2.88
C ILE A 52 2.24 -8.94 -2.97
N ASN A 53 1.68 -7.87 -3.55
CA ASN A 53 2.36 -6.59 -3.76
C ASN A 53 1.51 -5.45 -3.20
N CYS A 54 2.18 -4.36 -2.82
CA CYS A 54 1.53 -3.09 -2.52
C CYS A 54 1.39 -2.26 -3.80
N SER A 55 0.22 -1.69 -4.00
CA SER A 55 -0.11 -0.74 -5.07
C SER A 55 -0.12 0.69 -4.51
N LEU A 56 0.28 1.65 -5.34
CA LEU A 56 0.19 3.07 -4.99
C LEU A 56 -1.27 3.50 -4.87
N CYS A 57 -1.56 4.43 -3.96
CA CYS A 57 -2.85 5.13 -3.97
C CYS A 57 -3.02 5.87 -5.29
N ASN A 58 -4.18 5.71 -5.93
CA ASN A 58 -4.50 6.41 -7.17
C ASN A 58 -4.66 7.93 -6.93
N ILE A 59 -4.61 8.71 -8.02
CA ILE A 59 -4.92 10.14 -7.96
C ILE A 59 -6.30 10.36 -7.35
N GLY A 60 -6.39 11.29 -6.39
CA GLY A 60 -7.60 11.55 -5.61
C GLY A 60 -7.74 10.71 -4.33
N TYR A 61 -6.73 9.89 -4.00
CA TYR A 61 -6.69 9.06 -2.81
C TYR A 61 -5.34 9.16 -2.11
N TYR A 62 -5.33 8.93 -0.79
CA TYR A 62 -4.15 8.96 0.06
C TYR A 62 -4.16 7.81 1.09
N GLN A 63 -3.03 7.53 1.74
CA GLN A 63 -2.99 6.57 2.85
C GLN A 63 -1.90 6.90 3.87
N GLU A 64 -2.29 7.33 5.07
CA GLU A 64 -1.37 7.81 6.12
C GLU A 64 -0.73 6.69 6.92
N HIS A 65 -1.41 5.54 6.99
CA HIS A 65 -1.08 4.47 7.89
C HIS A 65 -0.51 3.26 7.17
N TYR A 66 0.36 2.56 7.87
CA TYR A 66 0.91 1.28 7.41
C TYR A 66 -0.19 0.22 7.40
N GLY A 67 -0.09 -0.74 6.48
CA GLY A 67 -0.88 -1.95 6.57
C GLY A 67 -2.36 -1.81 6.15
N LYS A 68 -2.72 -0.74 5.45
CA LYS A 68 -4.08 -0.52 4.96
C LYS A 68 -4.34 -1.27 3.64
N HIS A 69 -5.53 -1.83 3.53
CA HIS A 69 -5.94 -2.62 2.36
C HIS A 69 -6.63 -1.80 1.28
N GLU A 70 -6.87 -0.51 1.55
CA GLU A 70 -7.45 0.46 0.64
C GLU A 70 -6.91 1.86 0.96
N CYS A 71 -6.99 2.77 -0.01
CA CYS A 71 -6.64 4.17 0.18
C CYS A 71 -7.87 4.99 0.52
N ASP A 72 -7.69 5.99 1.38
CA ASP A 72 -8.73 6.91 1.78
C ASP A 72 -8.94 7.97 0.68
N LYS A 73 -10.20 8.27 0.36
CA LYS A 73 -10.54 9.23 -0.70
C LYS A 73 -10.34 10.67 -0.21
N CYS A 74 -9.86 11.55 -1.09
CA CYS A 74 -9.91 12.99 -0.83
C CYS A 74 -11.35 13.49 -0.66
N ASP A 75 -11.53 14.51 0.17
CA ASP A 75 -12.81 15.22 0.33
C ASP A 75 -13.31 15.80 -1.01
N GLU A 76 -14.60 16.08 -1.10
CA GLU A 76 -15.22 16.63 -2.31
C GLU A 76 -14.53 17.91 -2.81
N GLY A 77 -14.35 18.00 -4.13
CA GLY A 77 -13.65 19.12 -4.77
C GLY A 77 -12.12 19.12 -4.60
N ARG A 78 -11.54 18.10 -3.94
CA ARG A 78 -10.09 17.94 -3.80
C ARG A 78 -9.58 16.70 -4.54
N THR A 79 -8.30 16.73 -4.90
CA THR A 79 -7.58 15.64 -5.55
C THR A 79 -6.11 15.68 -5.15
N THR A 80 -5.39 14.57 -5.31
CA THR A 80 -3.93 14.57 -5.21
C THR A 80 -3.32 14.91 -6.57
N GLU A 81 -2.12 15.49 -6.60
CA GLU A 81 -1.43 15.78 -7.86
C GLU A 81 -0.74 14.54 -8.46
N THR A 82 -0.34 13.61 -7.59
CA THR A 82 0.40 12.41 -7.95
C THR A 82 -0.22 11.18 -7.28
N MET A 83 0.06 10.01 -7.86
CA MET A 83 -0.19 8.74 -7.19
C MET A 83 0.69 8.62 -5.93
N GLY A 84 0.26 7.79 -4.98
CA GLY A 84 1.02 7.49 -3.77
C GLY A 84 1.00 8.58 -2.70
N ALA A 85 -0.02 9.44 -2.71
CA ALA A 85 -0.17 10.46 -1.67
C ALA A 85 -0.27 9.80 -0.30
N LYS A 86 0.48 10.34 0.66
CA LYS A 86 0.58 9.74 2.00
C LYS A 86 -0.45 10.37 2.91
N THR A 87 -0.67 11.66 2.79
CA THR A 87 -1.42 12.44 3.78
C THR A 87 -2.62 13.16 3.18
N LYS A 88 -3.61 13.48 4.01
CA LYS A 88 -4.77 14.28 3.60
C LYS A 88 -4.36 15.67 3.10
N GLU A 89 -3.26 16.22 3.60
CA GLU A 89 -2.75 17.54 3.19
C GLU A 89 -2.32 17.57 1.71
N GLU A 90 -1.98 16.42 1.14
CA GLU A 90 -1.65 16.29 -0.29
C GLU A 90 -2.89 16.32 -1.19
N CYS A 91 -4.10 16.27 -0.62
CA CYS A 91 -5.33 16.58 -1.34
C CYS A 91 -5.43 18.10 -1.55
N VAL A 92 -5.15 18.56 -2.76
CA VAL A 92 -5.28 19.96 -3.20
C VAL A 92 -6.63 20.20 -3.86
N SER A 93 -7.13 21.44 -3.87
CA SER A 93 -8.38 21.74 -4.58
C SER A 93 -8.21 21.55 -6.09
N GLN A 94 -9.19 20.97 -6.76
CA GLN A 94 -9.15 20.77 -8.22
C GLN A 94 -9.03 22.10 -8.99
N ALA A 95 -9.54 23.20 -8.41
CA ALA A 95 -9.37 24.54 -8.94
C ALA A 95 -7.88 24.97 -8.99
N ASN A 96 -7.06 24.50 -8.05
CA ASN A 96 -5.66 24.87 -7.96
C ASN A 96 -4.76 24.00 -8.84
N THR A 97 -5.12 22.74 -9.12
CA THR A 97 -4.33 21.87 -10.03
C THR A 97 -4.15 22.47 -11.42
N GLY A 98 -5.14 23.21 -11.94
CA GLY A 98 -5.02 23.93 -13.21
C GLY A 98 -4.02 25.09 -13.15
N ILE A 99 -3.96 25.77 -12.01
CA ILE A 99 -3.04 26.89 -11.77
C ILE A 99 -1.62 26.36 -11.57
N PHE A 100 -1.42 25.33 -10.74
CA PHE A 100 -0.11 24.70 -10.52
C PHE A 100 0.48 24.05 -11.78
N ASN A 101 -0.35 23.45 -12.65
CA ASN A 101 0.12 22.96 -13.95
C ASN A 101 0.58 24.10 -14.88
N THR A 102 -0.05 25.27 -14.80
CA THR A 102 0.39 26.47 -15.52
C THR A 102 1.72 26.98 -14.98
N PHE A 103 1.91 26.98 -13.66
CA PHE A 103 3.20 27.31 -13.04
C PHE A 103 4.31 26.31 -13.42
N LYS A 104 4.09 24.99 -13.28
CA LYS A 104 5.07 23.95 -13.66
C LYS A 104 5.43 23.98 -15.17
N LYS A 105 4.46 24.27 -16.04
CA LYS A 105 4.72 24.47 -17.49
C LYS A 105 5.50 25.75 -17.76
N GLY A 106 5.25 26.82 -16.99
CA GLY A 106 5.96 28.09 -17.08
C GLY A 106 7.45 27.99 -16.72
N ILE A 107 7.80 27.32 -15.62
CA ILE A 107 9.21 27.08 -15.26
C ILE A 107 9.89 26.09 -16.21
N ALA A 108 9.20 25.08 -16.74
CA ALA A 108 9.78 24.17 -17.74
C ALA A 108 10.13 24.86 -19.07
N ALA A 109 9.48 25.99 -19.40
CA ALA A 109 9.79 26.79 -20.59
C ALA A 109 11.04 27.69 -20.42
N LEU A 110 11.49 27.95 -19.20
CA LEU A 110 12.66 28.80 -18.91
C LEU A 110 14.01 28.05 -18.97
N PHE A 111 14.00 26.71 -19.02
CA PHE A 111 15.21 25.87 -19.08
C PHE A 111 15.42 25.19 -20.43
N ARG A 112 14.66 25.56 -21.47
CA ARG A 112 14.99 25.25 -22.86
C ARG A 112 15.78 26.42 -23.46
N GLY A 113 17.02 26.56 -23.00
CA GLY A 113 18.07 27.38 -23.60
C GLY A 113 19.20 26.47 -24.06
#